data_AF-A0A7D5E716-F1
#
_entry.id   AF-A0A7D5E716-F1
#
_cell.length_a   1.000
_cell.length_b   1.000
_cell.length_c   1.000
_cell.angle_alpha   90.00
_cell.angle_beta   90.00
_cell.angle_gamma   90.00
#
_symmetry.space_group_name_H-M   'P 1'
#
loop_
_entity.id
_entity.type
_entity.pdbx_description
1 polymer ?
#
loop_
_entity_poly.entity_id
_entity_poly.type
_entity_poly.pdbx_seq_one_letter_code
_entity_poly.pdbx_strand_id
1 'polypeptide(L)'
;MKIREKNTILSCNSLPYNNFQYFRNNDRAWIDLILSKTALIFASIIILAALYHLSADFQQADKQRQLDAIAQDFRSAIDSAGQSPHGTSSSNISYSFDAYGPEGQFTGQLDAWVSGEYVGISYGENNRTIYAVKPLTYKTLPYNETIMRNKLLNRFSASGELADPIVSPFNYLNVSDFLTTLGTKEKNLNTSTKVHIVKTLIHVQNGTEVRELEYVLVYQ
;
A
#
# COMPACT_ATOMS: atom_id res chain seq x y z
N MET A 1 -56.71 -10.28 82.72
CA MET A 1 -55.96 -9.11 82.21
C MET A 1 -54.48 -9.50 82.14
N LYS A 2 -53.90 -9.58 80.93
CA LYS A 2 -52.47 -9.36 80.57
C LYS A 2 -51.40 -10.28 81.24
N ILE A 3 -50.39 -10.91 80.59
CA ILE A 3 -49.81 -10.91 79.24
C ILE A 3 -49.15 -12.27 79.01
N ARG A 4 -49.23 -12.74 77.75
CA ARG A 4 -48.49 -13.85 77.14
C ARG A 4 -47.08 -13.39 76.78
N GLU A 5 -46.03 -14.00 77.32
CA GLU A 5 -44.66 -13.84 76.78
C GLU A 5 -44.26 -15.04 75.93
N LYS A 6 -43.83 -14.70 74.71
CA LYS A 6 -43.38 -15.61 73.64
C LYS A 6 -41.96 -16.06 73.92
N ASN A 7 -41.74 -17.37 74.00
CA ASN A 7 -40.41 -17.94 73.77
C ASN A 7 -40.09 -17.85 72.28
N THR A 8 -39.20 -16.92 71.93
CA THR A 8 -38.68 -16.75 70.58
C THR A 8 -37.36 -17.50 70.51
N ILE A 9 -37.38 -18.73 69.99
CA ILE A 9 -36.17 -19.48 69.65
C ILE A 9 -35.58 -18.78 68.43
N LEU A 10 -34.45 -18.10 68.61
CA LEU A 10 -33.63 -17.58 67.51
C LEU A 10 -33.03 -18.77 66.76
N SER A 11 -33.58 -19.03 65.57
CA SER A 11 -33.02 -19.93 64.57
C SER A 11 -31.59 -19.53 64.26
N CYS A 12 -30.63 -20.38 64.65
CA CYS A 12 -29.28 -20.30 64.15
C CYS A 12 -29.32 -20.75 62.69
N ASN A 13 -29.49 -19.78 61.78
CA ASN A 13 -29.43 -20.04 60.36
C ASN A 13 -28.03 -20.55 60.01
N SER A 14 -27.98 -21.85 59.74
CA SER A 14 -26.86 -22.61 59.23
C SER A 14 -26.20 -21.91 58.04
N LEU A 15 -24.90 -21.63 58.18
CA LEU A 15 -23.97 -21.45 57.08
C LEU A 15 -24.03 -22.69 56.13
N PRO A 16 -23.67 -22.53 54.84
CA PRO A 16 -24.09 -23.43 53.76
C PRO A 16 -23.30 -24.75 53.79
N TYR A 17 -23.75 -25.71 54.60
CA TYR A 17 -23.13 -27.04 54.73
C TYR A 17 -23.54 -28.04 53.63
N ASN A 18 -24.43 -27.65 52.71
CA ASN A 18 -25.06 -28.57 51.75
C ASN A 18 -24.30 -28.76 50.43
N ASN A 19 -23.44 -27.82 50.01
CA ASN A 19 -22.75 -27.97 48.73
C ASN A 19 -21.71 -29.09 48.77
N PHE A 20 -20.97 -29.24 49.87
CA PHE A 20 -19.90 -30.25 49.97
C PHE A 20 -20.40 -31.69 50.07
N GLN A 21 -21.56 -31.93 50.70
CA GLN A 21 -22.11 -33.29 50.78
C GLN A 21 -22.68 -33.79 49.44
N TYR A 22 -23.20 -32.89 48.60
CA TYR A 22 -23.70 -33.24 47.26
C TYR A 22 -22.58 -33.72 46.34
N PHE A 23 -21.41 -33.08 46.38
CA PHE A 23 -20.24 -33.53 45.63
C PHE A 23 -19.66 -34.85 46.18
N ARG A 24 -19.71 -35.09 47.50
CA ARG A 24 -19.07 -36.28 48.11
C ARG A 24 -19.69 -37.63 47.70
N ASN A 25 -20.96 -37.66 47.32
CA ASN A 25 -21.71 -38.91 47.03
C ASN A 25 -22.13 -39.06 45.56
N ASN A 26 -21.76 -38.14 44.67
CA ASN A 26 -22.24 -38.12 43.29
C ASN A 26 -21.11 -37.83 42.29
N ASP A 27 -20.51 -38.89 41.75
CA ASP A 27 -19.39 -38.82 40.80
C ASP A 27 -19.74 -38.01 39.54
N ARG A 28 -21.02 -37.99 39.13
CA ARG A 28 -21.49 -37.18 37.99
C ARG A 28 -21.36 -35.69 38.24
N ALA A 29 -21.58 -35.22 39.48
CA ALA A 29 -21.44 -33.81 39.83
C ALA A 29 -19.97 -33.35 39.76
N TRP A 30 -19.02 -34.23 40.09
CA TRP A 30 -17.59 -33.98 39.90
C TRP A 30 -17.21 -33.92 38.43
N ILE A 31 -17.72 -34.85 37.62
CA ILE A 31 -17.48 -34.89 36.18
C ILE A 31 -18.01 -33.61 35.52
N ASP A 32 -19.24 -33.18 35.84
CA ASP A 32 -19.83 -31.96 35.28
C ASP A 32 -19.05 -30.70 35.69
N LEU A 33 -18.55 -30.63 36.91
CA LEU A 33 -17.71 -29.52 37.38
C LEU A 33 -16.36 -29.48 36.65
N ILE A 34 -15.71 -30.63 36.50
CA ILE A 34 -14.44 -30.74 35.77
C ILE A 34 -14.65 -30.42 34.28
N LEU A 35 -15.74 -30.92 33.69
CA LEU A 35 -16.11 -30.66 32.30
C LEU A 35 -16.40 -29.17 32.07
N SER A 36 -17.14 -28.52 32.97
CA SER A 36 -17.41 -27.07 32.89
C SER A 36 -16.13 -26.24 33.00
N LYS A 37 -15.23 -26.57 33.92
CA LYS A 37 -13.96 -25.84 34.09
C LYS A 37 -13.02 -26.05 32.91
N THR A 38 -12.91 -27.28 32.40
CA THR A 38 -12.10 -27.58 31.21
C THR A 38 -12.68 -26.89 29.97
N ALA A 39 -14.00 -26.93 29.78
CA ALA A 39 -14.67 -26.19 28.70
C ALA A 39 -14.41 -24.68 28.80
N LEU A 40 -14.40 -24.10 30.01
CA LEU A 40 -14.08 -22.69 30.23
C LEU A 40 -12.62 -22.36 29.90
N ILE A 41 -11.67 -23.24 30.26
CA ILE A 41 -10.26 -23.10 29.90
C ILE A 41 -10.10 -23.13 28.36
N PHE A 42 -10.74 -24.10 27.69
CA PHE A 42 -10.72 -24.17 26.23
C PHE A 42 -11.36 -22.94 25.58
N ALA A 43 -12.51 -22.48 26.07
CA ALA A 43 -13.15 -21.27 25.58
C ALA A 43 -12.22 -20.05 25.73
N SER A 44 -11.52 -19.91 26.86
CA SER A 44 -10.56 -18.83 27.07
C SER A 44 -9.38 -18.90 26.09
N ILE A 45 -8.84 -20.09 25.83
CA ILE A 45 -7.74 -20.28 24.87
C ILE A 45 -8.21 -19.93 23.46
N ILE A 46 -9.42 -20.36 23.07
CA ILE A 46 -10.00 -20.06 21.76
C ILE A 46 -10.20 -18.55 21.59
N ILE A 47 -10.74 -17.86 22.59
CA ILE A 47 -10.93 -16.40 22.56
C ILE A 47 -9.58 -15.68 22.44
N LEU A 48 -8.57 -16.09 23.22
CA LEU A 48 -7.22 -15.52 23.13
C LEU A 48 -6.60 -15.74 21.74
N ALA A 49 -6.68 -16.96 21.21
CA ALA A 49 -6.19 -17.27 19.87
C ALA A 49 -6.89 -16.41 18.80
N ALA A 50 -8.21 -16.26 18.89
CA ALA A 50 -8.98 -15.41 17.99
C ALA A 50 -8.57 -13.93 18.07
N LEU A 51 -8.31 -13.41 19.29
CA LEU A 51 -7.81 -12.05 19.49
C LEU A 51 -6.41 -11.85 18.88
N TYR A 52 -5.52 -12.83 19.04
CA TYR A 52 -4.20 -12.80 18.42
C TYR A 52 -4.30 -12.78 16.89
N HIS A 53 -5.13 -13.66 16.31
CA HIS A 53 -5.36 -13.65 14.86
C HIS A 53 -5.94 -12.32 14.36
N LEU A 54 -6.94 -11.78 15.06
CA LEU A 54 -7.55 -10.50 14.69
C LEU A 54 -6.55 -9.33 14.73
N SER A 55 -5.70 -9.28 15.75
CA SER A 55 -4.67 -8.23 15.86
C SER A 55 -3.61 -8.33 14.75
N ALA A 56 -3.18 -9.53 14.40
CA ALA A 56 -2.27 -9.75 13.28
C ALA A 56 -2.91 -9.33 11.94
N ASP A 57 -4.19 -9.67 11.73
CA ASP A 57 -4.94 -9.27 10.53
C ASP A 57 -5.08 -7.74 10.43
N PHE A 58 -5.32 -7.05 11.54
CA PHE A 58 -5.36 -5.58 11.56
C PHE A 58 -4.03 -4.95 11.21
N GLN A 59 -2.91 -5.46 11.74
CA GLN A 59 -1.58 -4.96 11.38
C GLN A 59 -1.29 -5.17 9.90
N GLN A 60 -1.65 -6.32 9.34
CA GLN A 60 -1.46 -6.60 7.92
C GLN A 60 -2.34 -5.68 7.05
N ALA A 61 -3.59 -5.45 7.44
CA ALA A 61 -4.49 -4.53 6.74
C ALA A 61 -3.98 -3.09 6.77
N ASP A 62 -3.38 -2.66 7.89
CA ASP A 62 -2.84 -1.30 8.02
C ASP A 62 -1.59 -1.10 7.15
N LYS A 63 -0.67 -2.07 7.13
CA LYS A 63 0.49 -2.06 6.21
C LYS A 63 0.06 -1.98 4.75
N GLN A 64 -0.97 -2.73 4.34
CA GLN A 64 -1.52 -2.65 2.99
C GLN A 64 -2.06 -1.25 2.69
N ARG A 65 -2.81 -0.64 3.62
CA ARG A 65 -3.35 0.72 3.45
C ARG A 65 -2.24 1.76 3.33
N GLN A 66 -1.19 1.68 4.15
CA GLN A 66 -0.05 2.58 4.06
C GLN A 66 0.68 2.42 2.72
N LEU A 67 0.90 1.17 2.27
CA LEU A 67 1.53 0.90 0.98
C LEU A 67 0.70 1.48 -0.18
N ASP A 68 -0.62 1.31 -0.11
CA ASP A 68 -1.56 1.89 -1.08
C ASP A 68 -1.56 3.42 -1.07
N ALA A 69 -1.43 4.04 0.10
CA ALA A 69 -1.32 5.49 0.24
C ALA A 69 -0.02 6.02 -0.38
N ILE A 70 1.13 5.36 -0.14
CA ILE A 70 2.41 5.73 -0.74
C ILE A 70 2.36 5.59 -2.26
N ALA A 71 1.80 4.48 -2.77
CA ALA A 71 1.68 4.28 -4.22
C ALA A 71 0.74 5.32 -4.86
N GLN A 72 -0.34 5.69 -4.16
CA GLN A 72 -1.26 6.73 -4.60
C GLN A 72 -0.61 8.12 -4.59
N ASP A 73 0.18 8.42 -3.57
CA ASP A 73 0.93 9.67 -3.45
C ASP A 73 2.00 9.79 -4.56
N PHE A 74 2.77 8.72 -4.80
CA PHE A 74 3.75 8.69 -5.88
C PHE A 74 3.10 8.86 -7.25
N ARG A 75 1.97 8.17 -7.51
CA ARG A 75 1.16 8.41 -8.72
C ARG A 75 0.73 9.87 -8.82
N SER A 76 0.23 10.45 -7.73
CA SER A 76 -0.24 11.83 -7.69
C SER A 76 0.87 12.81 -8.05
N ALA A 77 2.11 12.58 -7.60
CA ALA A 77 3.26 13.38 -7.97
C ALA A 77 3.56 13.32 -9.49
N ILE A 78 3.47 12.13 -10.10
CA ILE A 78 3.65 11.95 -11.56
C ILE A 78 2.52 12.64 -12.33
N ASP A 79 1.27 12.42 -11.92
CA ASP A 79 0.10 12.99 -12.58
C ASP A 79 0.10 14.53 -12.45
N SER A 80 0.55 15.08 -11.32
CA SER A 80 0.71 16.52 -11.12
C SER A 80 1.77 17.13 -12.04
N ALA A 81 2.90 16.45 -12.27
CA ALA A 81 3.87 16.90 -13.26
C ALA A 81 3.27 16.94 -14.67
N GLY A 82 2.46 15.95 -15.03
CA GLY A 82 1.76 15.90 -16.32
C GLY A 82 0.75 17.05 -16.53
N GLN A 83 0.07 17.47 -15.46
CA GLN A 83 -0.91 18.56 -15.46
C GLN A 83 -0.31 19.96 -15.63
N SER A 84 1.02 20.12 -15.56
CA SER A 84 1.62 21.45 -15.61
C SER A 84 1.28 22.18 -16.91
N PRO A 85 1.04 23.51 -16.85
CA PRO A 85 0.60 24.29 -17.99
C PRO A 85 1.47 24.10 -19.23
N HIS A 86 0.82 24.06 -20.39
CA HIS A 86 1.50 23.94 -21.68
C HIS A 86 2.53 25.07 -21.87
N GLY A 87 3.76 24.72 -22.30
CA GLY A 87 4.86 25.67 -22.46
C GLY A 87 5.65 26.01 -21.17
N THR A 88 5.26 25.48 -20.01
CA THR A 88 6.14 25.49 -18.83
C THR A 88 7.10 24.30 -18.92
N SER A 89 8.23 24.51 -19.58
CA SER A 89 9.36 23.58 -19.51
C SER A 89 9.73 23.39 -18.04
N SER A 90 9.67 22.15 -17.55
CA SER A 90 10.14 21.72 -16.24
C SER A 90 9.32 22.13 -14.99
N SER A 91 8.12 21.57 -14.83
CA SER A 91 7.68 21.20 -13.46
C SER A 91 8.61 20.08 -12.97
N ASN A 92 9.79 20.44 -12.47
CA ASN A 92 10.73 19.48 -11.90
C ASN A 92 10.30 19.17 -10.47
N ILE A 93 9.54 18.10 -10.30
CA ILE A 93 9.11 17.62 -9.00
C ILE A 93 10.18 16.66 -8.48
N SER A 94 10.72 16.98 -7.30
CA SER A 94 11.59 16.08 -6.54
C SER A 94 10.74 15.31 -5.54
N TYR A 95 10.44 14.05 -5.84
CA TYR A 95 9.68 13.15 -4.97
C TYR A 95 10.60 12.36 -4.03
N SER A 96 10.14 12.11 -2.82
CA SER A 96 10.82 11.27 -1.82
C SER A 96 9.81 10.29 -1.24
N PHE A 97 10.20 9.04 -1.05
CA PHE A 97 9.35 8.06 -0.39
C PHE A 97 9.45 8.26 1.12
N ASP A 98 8.44 8.88 1.72
CA ASP A 98 8.37 9.14 3.17
C ASP A 98 7.91 7.89 3.97
N ALA A 99 8.32 6.71 3.53
CA ALA A 99 7.94 5.42 4.11
C ALA A 99 8.64 5.09 5.44
N TYR A 100 9.72 5.81 5.77
CA TYR A 100 10.65 5.49 6.86
C TYR A 100 10.61 6.51 8.01
N GLY A 101 9.59 7.36 8.04
CA GLY A 101 9.40 8.33 9.12
C GLY A 101 9.08 7.65 10.47
N PRO A 102 9.04 8.41 11.58
CA PRO A 102 8.68 7.88 12.90
C PRO A 102 7.27 7.27 12.98
N GLU A 103 6.40 7.57 12.01
CA GLU A 103 5.07 6.97 11.87
C GLU A 103 5.01 5.84 10.81
N GLY A 104 6.12 5.57 10.11
CA GLY A 104 6.22 4.54 9.08
C GLY A 104 6.22 3.14 9.68
N GLN A 105 5.32 2.27 9.22
CA GLN A 105 5.22 0.88 9.70
C GLN A 105 6.15 -0.09 9.00
N PHE A 106 6.97 0.39 8.05
CA PHE A 106 7.87 -0.44 7.27
C PHE A 106 9.25 -0.47 7.92
N THR A 107 9.64 -1.65 8.40
CA THR A 107 10.94 -1.89 9.05
C THR A 107 12.06 -2.20 8.05
N GLY A 108 11.71 -2.37 6.78
CA GLY A 108 12.63 -2.72 5.70
C GLY A 108 12.39 -1.87 4.46
N GLN A 109 13.35 -1.94 3.52
CA GLN A 109 13.29 -1.14 2.30
C GLN A 109 12.11 -1.56 1.41
N LEU A 110 11.38 -0.57 0.92
CA LEU A 110 10.34 -0.74 -0.10
C LEU A 110 10.98 -0.91 -1.47
N ASP A 111 10.46 -1.84 -2.25
CA ASP A 111 10.79 -1.99 -3.66
C ASP A 111 9.78 -1.17 -4.48
N ALA A 112 10.23 -0.11 -5.14
CA ALA A 112 9.39 0.70 -6.01
C ALA A 112 9.82 0.55 -7.47
N TRP A 113 8.87 0.59 -8.39
CA TRP A 113 9.14 0.58 -9.82
C TRP A 113 8.14 1.45 -10.58
N VAL A 114 8.57 1.90 -11.74
CA VAL A 114 7.78 2.72 -12.66
C VAL A 114 7.83 2.12 -14.06
N SER A 115 6.67 2.08 -14.69
CA SER A 115 6.44 1.76 -16.09
C SER A 115 5.81 2.98 -16.77
N GLY A 116 5.63 2.92 -18.09
CA GLY A 116 4.96 3.97 -18.84
C GLY A 116 3.46 4.08 -18.60
N GLU A 117 2.86 3.06 -17.98
CA GLU A 117 1.40 2.95 -17.77
C GLU A 117 1.00 2.83 -16.29
N TYR A 118 1.92 2.44 -15.40
CA TYR A 118 1.63 2.27 -13.98
C TYR A 118 2.89 2.44 -13.12
N VAL A 119 2.67 2.67 -11.83
CA VAL A 119 3.68 2.56 -10.79
C VAL A 119 3.32 1.45 -9.83
N GLY A 120 4.34 0.84 -9.25
CA GLY A 120 4.16 -0.20 -8.26
C GLY A 120 5.12 -0.05 -7.10
N ILE A 121 4.65 -0.45 -5.93
CA ILE A 121 5.45 -0.53 -4.72
C ILE A 121 5.15 -1.87 -4.07
N SER A 122 6.17 -2.58 -3.61
CA SER A 122 6.03 -3.80 -2.84
C SER A 122 6.84 -3.78 -1.57
N TYR A 123 6.37 -4.56 -0.60
CA TYR A 123 7.04 -4.78 0.67
C TYR A 123 6.97 -6.26 1.04
N GLY A 124 8.13 -6.85 1.31
CA GLY A 124 8.26 -8.24 1.73
C GLY A 124 8.51 -8.36 3.23
N GLU A 125 7.66 -9.10 3.93
CA GLU A 125 7.83 -9.43 5.36
C GLU A 125 7.23 -10.82 5.66
N ASN A 126 7.90 -11.61 6.52
CA ASN A 126 7.39 -12.92 6.98
C ASN A 126 6.96 -13.87 5.85
N ASN A 127 7.78 -13.94 4.79
CA ASN A 127 7.54 -14.77 3.59
C ASN A 127 6.25 -14.41 2.82
N ARG A 128 5.74 -13.18 3.01
CA ARG A 128 4.63 -12.61 2.25
C ARG A 128 5.08 -11.29 1.64
N THR A 129 4.70 -11.06 0.39
CA THR A 129 4.92 -9.79 -0.29
C THR A 129 3.57 -9.15 -0.56
N ILE A 130 3.41 -7.92 -0.08
CA ILE A 130 2.26 -7.08 -0.41
C ILE A 130 2.63 -6.12 -1.52
N TYR A 131 1.65 -5.78 -2.36
CA TYR A 131 1.81 -4.98 -3.56
C TYR A 131 0.76 -3.86 -3.57
N ALA A 132 1.17 -2.68 -4.01
CA ALA A 132 0.28 -1.58 -4.36
C ALA A 132 0.65 -1.10 -5.75
N VAL A 133 -0.27 -1.26 -6.70
CA VAL A 133 -0.09 -0.85 -8.10
C VAL A 133 -1.13 0.20 -8.45
N LYS A 134 -0.70 1.29 -9.07
CA LYS A 134 -1.55 2.41 -9.45
C LYS A 134 -1.33 2.77 -10.92
N PRO A 135 -2.40 2.83 -11.75
CA PRO A 135 -2.28 3.24 -13.14
C PRO A 135 -1.96 4.73 -13.24
N LEU A 136 -1.20 5.11 -14.24
CA LEU A 136 -0.84 6.49 -14.54
C LEU A 136 -1.85 7.13 -15.47
N THR A 137 -2.11 8.43 -15.28
CA THR A 137 -2.99 9.19 -16.16
C THR A 137 -2.24 9.72 -17.38
N TYR A 138 -0.96 10.03 -17.20
CA TYR A 138 -0.07 10.54 -18.24
C TYR A 138 0.91 9.47 -18.71
N LYS A 139 1.33 9.56 -19.98
CA LYS A 139 2.35 8.67 -20.52
C LYS A 139 3.69 8.97 -19.86
N THR A 140 4.31 7.94 -19.31
CA THR A 140 5.56 8.08 -18.56
C THR A 140 6.71 7.34 -19.21
N LEU A 141 7.92 7.83 -19.00
CA LEU A 141 9.14 7.17 -19.44
C LEU A 141 10.15 7.14 -18.28
N PRO A 142 10.69 5.95 -17.95
CA PRO A 142 11.63 5.81 -16.83
C PRO A 142 13.07 6.17 -17.25
N TYR A 143 13.23 7.35 -17.86
CA TYR A 143 14.50 7.85 -18.37
C TYR A 143 14.65 9.34 -18.05
N ASN A 144 15.88 9.80 -17.87
CA ASN A 144 16.17 11.23 -17.89
C ASN A 144 16.09 11.77 -19.33
N GLU A 145 16.09 13.10 -19.46
CA GLU A 145 15.96 13.76 -20.75
C GLU A 145 17.08 13.37 -21.71
N THR A 146 18.34 13.40 -21.27
CA THR A 146 19.50 13.04 -22.12
C THR A 146 19.37 11.62 -22.71
N ILE A 147 19.00 10.63 -21.89
CA ILE A 147 18.84 9.24 -22.35
C ILE A 147 17.66 9.13 -23.32
N MET A 148 16.54 9.79 -23.04
CA MET A 148 15.37 9.80 -23.92
C MET A 148 15.70 10.44 -25.27
N ARG A 149 16.32 11.63 -25.27
CA ARG A 149 16.75 12.33 -26.49
C ARG A 149 17.75 11.51 -27.30
N ASN A 150 18.72 10.86 -26.66
CA ASN A 150 19.66 9.97 -27.34
C ASN A 150 18.96 8.76 -27.97
N LYS A 151 17.93 8.19 -27.32
CA LYS A 151 17.13 7.09 -27.90
C LYS A 151 16.35 7.55 -29.13
N LEU A 152 15.79 8.76 -29.10
CA LEU A 152 15.14 9.38 -30.27
C LEU A 152 16.15 9.62 -31.38
N LEU A 153 17.30 10.24 -31.09
CA LEU A 153 18.36 10.52 -32.05
C LEU A 153 18.86 9.23 -32.73
N ASN A 154 19.10 8.17 -31.95
CA ASN A 154 19.55 6.89 -32.50
C ASN A 154 18.50 6.21 -33.40
N ARG A 155 17.20 6.45 -33.16
CA ARG A 155 16.11 5.80 -33.89
C ARG A 155 15.64 6.60 -35.10
N PHE A 156 15.60 7.93 -34.97
CA PHE A 156 14.97 8.85 -35.92
C PHE A 156 15.93 9.89 -36.48
N SER A 157 17.20 9.88 -36.06
CA SER A 157 18.20 10.88 -36.44
C SER A 157 17.85 12.31 -36.04
N ALA A 158 16.91 12.47 -35.10
CA ALA A 158 16.51 13.75 -34.50
C ALA A 158 16.19 13.57 -33.01
N SER A 159 16.46 14.60 -32.23
CA SER A 159 16.25 14.64 -30.77
C SER A 159 14.78 14.85 -30.38
N GLY A 160 13.95 15.35 -31.30
CA GLY A 160 12.55 15.69 -31.03
C GLY A 160 12.37 16.94 -30.17
N GLU A 161 13.40 17.78 -30.07
CA GLU A 161 13.30 19.12 -29.51
C GLU A 161 12.61 20.06 -30.51
N LEU A 162 12.16 21.23 -30.06
CA LEU A 162 11.54 22.21 -30.97
C LEU A 162 12.53 22.67 -32.06
N ALA A 163 13.82 22.79 -31.71
CA ALA A 163 14.88 23.17 -32.64
C ALA A 163 15.29 22.03 -33.60
N ASP A 164 14.96 20.78 -33.27
CA ASP A 164 15.34 19.58 -34.01
C ASP A 164 14.19 18.55 -33.93
N PRO A 165 13.03 18.85 -34.56
CA PRO A 165 11.87 17.99 -34.52
C PRO A 165 12.09 16.72 -35.34
N ILE A 166 11.39 15.65 -35.00
CA ILE A 166 11.44 14.41 -35.79
C ILE A 166 10.68 14.64 -37.10
N VAL A 167 11.37 14.47 -38.23
CA VAL A 167 10.85 14.74 -39.58
C VAL A 167 10.60 13.46 -40.40
N SER A 168 10.01 13.63 -41.58
CA SER A 168 9.80 12.59 -42.59
C SER A 168 11.08 11.76 -42.83
N PRO A 169 10.99 10.41 -43.02
CA PRO A 169 9.78 9.62 -43.30
C PRO A 169 8.99 9.17 -42.07
N PHE A 170 9.39 9.58 -40.86
CA PHE A 170 8.74 9.16 -39.63
C PHE A 170 7.52 10.04 -39.33
N ASN A 171 6.39 9.40 -39.06
CA ASN A 171 5.16 10.09 -38.68
C ASN A 171 4.90 9.99 -37.18
N TYR A 172 3.87 10.70 -36.72
CA TYR A 172 3.43 10.72 -35.33
C TYR A 172 3.23 9.32 -34.73
N LEU A 173 2.66 8.38 -35.50
CA LEU A 173 2.40 7.01 -35.04
C LEU A 173 3.70 6.22 -34.83
N ASN A 174 4.67 6.35 -35.76
CA ASN A 174 5.97 5.68 -35.62
C ASN A 174 6.69 6.13 -34.34
N VAL A 175 6.62 7.41 -34.02
CA VAL A 175 7.24 7.97 -32.81
C VAL A 175 6.46 7.56 -31.57
N SER A 176 5.12 7.59 -31.59
CA SER A 176 4.31 7.18 -30.44
C SER A 176 4.52 5.70 -30.09
N ASP A 177 4.56 4.82 -31.09
CA ASP A 177 4.71 3.38 -30.86
C ASP A 177 6.10 3.04 -30.30
N PHE A 178 7.13 3.73 -30.78
CA PHE A 178 8.47 3.61 -30.24
C PHE A 178 8.54 4.04 -28.78
N LEU A 179 7.94 5.18 -28.43
CA LEU A 179 7.92 5.68 -27.06
C LEU A 179 7.10 4.78 -26.14
N THR A 180 5.94 4.27 -26.59
CA THR A 180 5.18 3.26 -25.84
C THR A 180 6.04 2.02 -25.57
N THR A 181 6.77 1.53 -26.58
CA THR A 181 7.69 0.39 -26.42
C THR A 181 8.82 0.68 -25.43
N LEU A 182 9.32 1.91 -25.36
CA LEU A 182 10.30 2.30 -24.36
C LEU A 182 9.71 2.34 -22.94
N GLY A 183 8.41 2.66 -22.82
CA GLY A 183 7.67 2.74 -21.58
C GLY A 183 7.25 1.38 -21.01
N THR A 184 7.15 0.31 -21.81
CA THR A 184 6.76 -1.02 -21.30
C THR A 184 7.78 -1.64 -20.35
N LYS A 185 9.03 -1.18 -20.38
CA LYS A 185 10.09 -1.70 -19.53
C LYS A 185 10.02 -1.07 -18.14
N GLU A 186 9.70 -1.89 -17.15
CA GLU A 186 9.76 -1.49 -15.75
C GLU A 186 11.17 -1.09 -15.33
N LYS A 187 11.24 -0.01 -14.55
CA LYS A 187 12.47 0.46 -13.93
C LYS A 187 12.30 0.51 -12.42
N ASN A 188 13.15 -0.24 -11.73
CA ASN A 188 13.25 -0.17 -10.28
C ASN A 188 13.83 1.17 -9.84
N LEU A 189 13.25 1.72 -8.79
CA LEU A 189 13.61 2.97 -8.12
C LEU A 189 14.17 2.65 -6.75
N ASN A 190 15.23 3.34 -6.37
CA ASN A 190 15.75 3.31 -5.02
C ASN A 190 14.92 4.24 -4.13
N THR A 191 14.14 3.66 -3.22
CA THR A 191 13.25 4.41 -2.32
C THR A 191 13.98 5.25 -1.26
N SER A 192 15.29 5.08 -1.11
CA SER A 192 16.12 5.91 -0.22
C SER A 192 16.67 7.17 -0.90
N THR A 193 16.46 7.33 -2.21
CA THR A 193 16.92 8.49 -2.98
C THR A 193 15.76 9.23 -3.61
N LYS A 194 15.94 10.53 -3.80
CA LYS A 194 14.94 11.36 -4.47
C LYS A 194 14.71 10.88 -5.91
N VAL A 195 13.47 10.97 -6.35
CA VAL A 195 13.05 10.70 -7.72
C VAL A 195 12.73 12.04 -8.38
N HIS A 196 13.32 12.27 -9.54
CA HIS A 196 13.04 13.42 -10.39
C HIS A 196 11.92 13.09 -11.36
N ILE A 197 10.88 13.93 -11.35
CA ILE A 197 9.70 13.80 -12.19
C ILE A 197 9.60 15.09 -13.01
N VAL A 198 9.68 14.99 -14.34
CA VAL A 198 9.77 16.16 -15.22
C VAL A 198 8.90 15.97 -16.44
N LYS A 199 8.00 16.93 -16.72
CA LYS A 199 7.27 16.97 -18.00
C LYS A 199 8.20 17.36 -19.15
N THR A 200 8.09 16.66 -20.28
CA THR A 200 8.82 16.96 -21.51
C THR A 200 7.90 16.90 -22.73
N LEU A 201 8.29 17.62 -23.78
CA LEU A 201 7.58 17.69 -25.06
C LEU A 201 8.47 17.12 -26.16
N ILE A 202 7.91 16.25 -26.97
CA ILE A 202 8.58 15.66 -28.15
C ILE A 202 7.86 16.16 -29.39
N HIS A 203 8.60 16.84 -30.27
CA HIS A 203 8.08 17.49 -31.46
C HIS A 203 8.26 16.58 -32.68
N VAL A 204 7.17 16.35 -33.40
CA VAL A 204 7.13 15.51 -34.60
C VAL A 204 6.47 16.28 -35.73
N GLN A 205 7.15 16.42 -36.85
CA GLN A 205 6.61 17.03 -38.04
C GLN A 205 5.60 16.09 -38.69
N ASN A 206 4.37 16.56 -38.88
CA ASN A 206 3.29 15.87 -39.56
C ASN A 206 2.83 16.71 -40.76
N GLY A 207 3.50 16.52 -41.90
CA GLY A 207 3.31 17.35 -43.08
C GLY A 207 3.88 18.76 -42.88
N THR A 208 3.02 19.78 -42.93
CA THR A 208 3.39 21.19 -42.73
C THR A 208 3.32 21.63 -41.26
N GLU A 209 2.75 20.80 -40.38
CA GLU A 209 2.55 21.14 -38.97
C GLU A 209 3.53 20.38 -38.08
N VAL A 210 3.91 20.98 -36.95
CA VAL A 210 4.64 20.30 -35.88
C VAL A 210 3.63 19.91 -34.81
N ARG A 211 3.54 18.62 -34.49
CA ARG A 211 2.72 18.09 -33.41
C ARG A 211 3.58 17.75 -32.21
N GLU A 212 2.99 17.87 -31.04
CA GLU A 212 3.65 17.63 -29.78
C GLU A 212 3.15 16.35 -29.12
N LEU A 213 4.09 15.63 -28.52
CA LEU A 213 3.86 14.45 -27.70
C LEU A 213 4.29 14.80 -26.27
N GLU A 214 3.32 14.84 -25.36
CA GLU A 214 3.58 15.10 -23.95
C GLU A 214 3.93 13.80 -23.23
N TYR A 215 5.05 13.80 -22.50
CA TYR A 215 5.49 12.68 -21.66
C TYR A 215 5.99 13.19 -20.31
N VAL A 216 5.85 12.36 -19.29
CA VAL A 216 6.48 12.58 -17.98
C VAL A 216 7.70 11.68 -17.84
N LEU A 217 8.86 12.28 -17.61
CA LEU A 217 10.11 11.60 -17.36
C LEU A 217 10.26 11.32 -15.87
N VAL A 218 10.60 10.09 -15.51
CA VAL A 218 10.83 9.67 -14.12
C VAL A 218 12.22 9.04 -14.02
N TYR A 219 13.11 9.62 -13.20
CA TYR A 219 14.50 9.16 -13.09
C TYR A 219 15.13 9.46 -11.74
N GLN A 220 16.30 8.88 -11.50
CA GLN A 220 17.17 9.10 -10.36
C GLN A 220 18.60 9.33 -10.84
#